data_AF-A0A1V6TBU9-F1
#
_entry.id   AF-A0A1V6TBU9-F1
#
_cell.length_a   1.000
_cell.length_b   1.000
_cell.length_c   1.000
_cell.angle_alpha   90.00
_cell.angle_beta   90.00
_cell.angle_gamma   90.00
#
_symmetry.space_group_name_H-M   'P 1'
#
loop_
_entity.id
_entity.type
_entity.pdbx_description
1 polymer ?
#
loop_
_entity_poly.entity_id
_entity_poly.type
_entity_poly.pdbx_seq_one_letter_code
_entity_poly.pdbx_strand_id
1 'polypeptide(L)'
;MPAIPPTIDAKITQSSTMDNTVSLLKRSSMDDPDKYPLYIFLIIAGCIVGALIGFSVYSMFYGLDDSKKFKDMSHEQRNYMREIRQRNLNVLAVEARRPDMIVPIRESNA
;
A
#
# COMPACT_ATOMS: atom_id res chain seq x y z
N MET A 1 -15.41 20.05 -70.67
CA MET A 1 -15.32 20.54 -69.28
C MET A 1 -14.49 19.53 -68.50
N PRO A 2 -13.31 19.87 -67.95
CA PRO A 2 -12.51 18.89 -67.22
C PRO A 2 -13.18 18.55 -65.90
N ALA A 3 -13.43 17.27 -65.66
CA ALA A 3 -13.99 16.76 -64.41
C ALA A 3 -12.92 16.89 -63.30
N ILE A 4 -13.25 17.65 -62.26
CA ILE A 4 -12.42 17.81 -61.06
C ILE A 4 -12.37 16.43 -60.37
N PRO A 5 -11.17 15.90 -60.03
CA PRO A 5 -11.08 14.58 -59.40
C PRO A 5 -11.76 14.60 -58.02
N PRO A 6 -12.58 13.60 -57.66
CA PRO A 6 -13.34 13.57 -56.40
C PRO A 6 -12.46 13.57 -55.14
N THR A 7 -11.15 13.35 -55.31
CA THR A 7 -10.16 13.29 -54.24
C THR A 7 -9.91 14.65 -53.56
N ILE A 8 -10.09 15.77 -54.26
CA ILE A 8 -9.81 17.10 -53.69
C ILE A 8 -10.92 17.50 -52.71
N ASP A 9 -12.18 17.28 -53.09
CA ASP A 9 -13.35 17.62 -52.27
C ASP A 9 -13.44 16.76 -51.01
N ALA A 10 -13.09 15.47 -51.12
CA ALA A 10 -13.00 14.57 -49.96
C ALA A 10 -11.91 15.02 -48.97
N LYS A 11 -10.74 15.45 -49.48
CA LYS A 11 -9.62 15.93 -48.64
C LYS A 11 -9.95 17.25 -47.94
N ILE A 12 -10.61 18.19 -48.63
CA ILE A 12 -11.02 19.48 -48.07
C ILE A 12 -12.12 19.29 -47.02
N THR A 13 -13.08 18.40 -47.27
CA THR A 13 -14.16 18.08 -46.32
C THR A 13 -13.64 17.37 -45.08
N GLN A 14 -12.67 16.46 -45.23
CA GLN A 14 -12.05 15.77 -44.10
C GLN A 14 -11.17 16.72 -43.27
N SER A 15 -10.41 17.61 -43.90
CA SER A 15 -9.63 18.66 -43.21
C SER A 15 -10.54 19.59 -42.41
N SER A 16 -11.60 20.12 -43.02
CA SER A 16 -12.52 21.03 -42.33
C SER A 16 -13.28 20.33 -41.19
N THR A 17 -13.60 19.05 -41.33
CA THR A 17 -14.20 18.25 -40.24
C THR A 17 -13.24 18.09 -39.06
N MET A 18 -11.96 17.82 -39.32
CA MET A 18 -10.94 17.73 -38.27
C MET A 18 -10.66 19.09 -37.61
N ASP A 19 -10.63 20.18 -38.39
CA ASP A 19 -10.41 21.53 -37.86
C ASP A 19 -11.59 21.99 -36.99
N ASN A 20 -12.82 21.62 -37.38
CA ASN A 20 -14.03 21.86 -36.60
C ASN A 20 -14.10 21.00 -35.33
N THR A 21 -13.71 19.73 -35.36
CA THR A 21 -13.69 18.88 -34.15
C THR A 21 -12.62 19.32 -33.16
N VAL A 22 -11.45 19.75 -33.63
CA VAL A 22 -10.37 20.28 -32.79
C VAL A 22 -10.78 21.61 -32.15
N SER A 23 -11.43 22.51 -32.88
CA SER A 23 -11.91 23.79 -32.32
C SER A 23 -13.05 23.61 -31.31
N LEU A 24 -13.94 22.64 -31.51
CA LEU A 24 -14.97 22.28 -30.53
C LEU A 24 -14.37 21.65 -29.27
N LEU A 25 -13.37 20.77 -29.40
CA LEU A 25 -12.70 20.12 -28.28
C LEU A 25 -11.82 21.10 -27.48
N LYS A 26 -11.20 22.06 -28.16
CA LYS A 26 -10.46 23.16 -27.52
C LYS A 26 -11.39 24.10 -26.76
N ARG A 27 -12.60 24.34 -27.28
CA ARG A 27 -13.60 25.18 -26.61
C ARG A 27 -14.22 24.46 -25.41
N SER A 28 -14.54 23.16 -25.49
CA SER A 28 -15.04 22.39 -24.34
C SER A 28 -14.00 22.20 -23.23
N SER A 29 -12.71 22.14 -23.60
CA SER A 29 -11.62 22.06 -22.62
C SER A 29 -11.25 23.42 -22.00
N MET A 30 -11.92 24.51 -22.38
CA MET A 30 -11.65 25.86 -21.88
C MET A 30 -12.84 26.49 -21.14
N ASP A 31 -13.87 25.70 -20.83
CA ASP A 31 -15.07 26.22 -20.15
C ASP A 31 -14.88 26.42 -18.64
N ASP A 32 -13.96 25.72 -17.94
CA ASP A 32 -13.73 25.96 -16.50
C ASP A 32 -12.36 25.49 -15.99
N PRO A 33 -11.34 26.37 -15.85
CA PRO A 33 -10.03 26.00 -15.30
C PRO A 33 -10.11 25.51 -13.83
N ASP A 34 -11.15 25.92 -13.09
CA ASP A 34 -11.33 25.58 -11.68
C ASP A 34 -11.92 24.19 -11.44
N LYS A 35 -12.49 23.54 -12.46
CA LYS A 35 -13.10 22.21 -12.32
C LYS A 35 -12.10 21.07 -12.49
N TYR A 36 -11.03 21.28 -13.25
CA TYR A 36 -9.92 20.33 -13.39
C TYR A 36 -9.33 19.87 -12.05
N PRO A 37 -8.90 20.76 -11.14
CA PRO A 37 -8.35 20.34 -9.85
C PRO A 37 -9.37 19.58 -9.00
N LEU A 38 -10.66 19.92 -9.09
CA LEU A 38 -11.72 19.24 -8.36
C LEU A 38 -11.96 17.82 -8.89
N TYR A 39 -11.98 17.62 -10.21
CA TYR A 39 -12.09 16.28 -10.80
C TYR A 39 -10.87 15.41 -10.47
N ILE A 40 -9.67 15.97 -10.54
CA ILE A 40 -8.42 15.27 -10.19
C ILE A 40 -8.46 14.83 -8.71
N PHE A 41 -8.88 15.72 -7.80
CA PHE A 41 -9.03 15.41 -6.39
C PHE A 41 -10.06 14.28 -6.16
N LEU A 42 -11.20 14.34 -6.85
CA LEU A 42 -12.27 13.33 -6.71
C LEU A 42 -11.81 11.95 -7.20
N ILE A 43 -11.03 11.90 -8.29
CA ILE A 43 -10.43 10.66 -8.80
C ILE A 43 -9.44 10.08 -7.79
N ILE A 44 -8.56 10.91 -7.21
CA ILE A 44 -7.59 10.48 -6.20
C ILE A 44 -8.32 9.96 -4.96
N ALA A 45 -9.33 10.69 -4.46
CA ALA A 45 -10.14 10.28 -3.32
C ALA A 45 -10.85 8.94 -3.59
N GLY A 46 -11.46 8.77 -4.77
CA GLY A 46 -12.08 7.52 -5.17
C GLY A 46 -11.08 6.35 -5.23
N CYS A 47 -9.86 6.60 -5.71
CA CYS A 47 -8.80 5.60 -5.75
C CYS A 47 -8.36 5.18 -4.34
N ILE A 48 -8.24 6.12 -3.41
CA ILE A 48 -7.92 5.84 -2.00
C ILE A 48 -9.04 5.00 -1.37
N VAL A 49 -10.30 5.38 -1.56
CA VAL A 49 -11.44 4.64 -1.01
C VAL A 49 -11.50 3.22 -1.59
N GLY A 50 -11.33 3.07 -2.91
CA GLY A 50 -11.28 1.77 -3.57
C GLY A 50 -10.13 0.90 -3.08
N ALA A 51 -8.94 1.47 -2.90
CA ALA A 51 -7.78 0.78 -2.36
C ALA A 51 -7.99 0.34 -0.91
N LEU A 52 -8.61 1.17 -0.08
CA LEU A 52 -8.91 0.82 1.32
C LEU A 52 -9.95 -0.30 1.42
N ILE A 53 -11.00 -0.26 0.60
CA ILE A 53 -12.00 -1.34 0.54
C ILE A 53 -11.35 -2.64 0.03
N GLY A 54 -10.58 -2.57 -1.06
CA GLY A 54 -9.87 -3.72 -1.60
C GLY A 54 -8.86 -4.32 -0.61
N PHE A 55 -8.12 -3.46 0.09
CA PHE A 55 -7.18 -3.87 1.14
C PHE A 55 -7.91 -4.47 2.35
N SER A 56 -9.06 -3.91 2.75
CA SER A 56 -9.88 -4.47 3.83
C SER A 56 -10.36 -5.88 3.50
N VAL A 57 -10.90 -6.10 2.29
CA VAL A 57 -11.31 -7.43 1.82
C VAL A 57 -10.11 -8.37 1.72
N TYR A 58 -9.01 -7.91 1.13
CA TYR A 58 -7.78 -8.71 1.02
C TYR A 58 -7.24 -9.15 2.38
N SER A 59 -7.18 -8.23 3.35
CA SER A 59 -6.72 -8.51 4.72
C SER A 59 -7.68 -9.40 5.50
N MET A 60 -8.98 -9.37 5.20
CA MET A 60 -9.97 -10.28 5.78
C MET A 60 -9.83 -11.72 5.23
N PHE A 61 -9.58 -11.87 3.92
CA PHE A 61 -9.49 -13.19 3.28
C PHE A 61 -8.12 -13.86 3.47
N TYR A 62 -7.03 -13.10 3.38
CA TYR A 62 -5.66 -13.63 3.54
C TYR A 62 -5.16 -13.57 4.98
N GLY A 63 -5.91 -12.91 5.87
CA GLY A 63 -5.44 -12.51 7.19
C GLY A 63 -4.37 -11.43 7.06
N LEU A 64 -4.36 -10.47 7.98
CA LEU A 64 -3.10 -9.79 8.30
C LEU A 64 -2.21 -10.86 8.94
N ASP A 65 -1.46 -11.57 8.11
CA ASP A 65 -0.59 -12.67 8.50
C ASP A 65 0.64 -12.11 9.26
N ASP A 66 0.38 -11.46 10.40
CA ASP A 66 1.37 -11.06 11.40
C ASP A 66 1.97 -12.29 12.09
N SER A 67 1.39 -13.47 11.85
CA SER A 67 1.92 -14.77 12.27
C SER A 67 3.27 -15.12 11.60
N LYS A 68 3.59 -14.51 10.45
CA LYS A 68 4.87 -14.74 9.77
C LYS A 68 5.96 -13.73 10.14
N LYS A 69 5.62 -12.63 10.83
CA LYS A 69 6.63 -11.64 11.26
C LYS A 69 7.28 -11.99 12.58
N PHE A 70 6.59 -12.72 13.45
CA PHE A 70 7.24 -13.36 14.57
C PHE A 70 7.66 -14.74 14.11
N LYS A 71 8.87 -14.85 13.55
CA LYS A 71 9.57 -16.13 13.48
C LYS A 71 9.46 -16.73 14.86
N ASP A 72 8.64 -17.78 15.02
CA ASP A 72 8.54 -18.52 16.26
C ASP A 72 9.98 -18.85 16.67
N MET A 73 10.38 -18.27 17.80
CA MET A 73 11.74 -18.37 18.29
C MET A 73 12.04 -19.86 18.44
N SER A 74 13.13 -20.33 17.80
CA SER A 74 13.51 -21.75 17.88
C SER A 74 13.50 -22.20 19.34
N HIS A 75 13.03 -23.42 19.62
CA HIS A 75 12.90 -23.93 20.98
C HIS A 75 14.19 -23.73 21.81
N GLU A 76 15.34 -23.92 21.18
CA GLU A 76 16.66 -23.68 21.78
C GLU A 76 16.88 -22.19 22.12
N GLN A 77 16.56 -21.29 21.20
CA GLN A 77 16.68 -19.84 21.42
C GLN A 77 15.76 -19.37 22.56
N ARG A 78 14.55 -19.92 22.63
CA ARG A 78 13.59 -19.61 23.70
C ARG A 78 14.08 -20.11 25.06
N ASN A 79 14.65 -21.31 25.11
CA ASN A 79 15.24 -21.87 26.32
C ASN A 79 16.46 -21.07 26.77
N TYR A 80 17.35 -20.71 25.84
CA TYR A 80 18.51 -19.86 26.12
C TYR A 80 18.11 -18.50 26.69
N MET A 81 17.14 -17.81 26.08
CA MET A 81 16.68 -16.51 26.61
C MET A 81 16.02 -16.63 27.99
N ARG A 82 15.33 -17.73 28.26
CA ARG A 82 14.74 -18.01 29.58
C ARG A 82 15.83 -18.21 30.63
N GLU A 83 16.86 -18.97 30.31
CA GLU A 83 17.99 -19.24 31.19
C GLU A 83 18.78 -17.97 31.53
N ILE A 84 19.10 -17.16 30.52
CA ILE A 84 19.79 -15.87 30.71
C ILE A 84 18.96 -14.93 31.60
N ARG A 85 17.64 -14.86 31.39
CA ARG A 85 16.75 -14.05 32.23
C ARG A 85 16.78 -14.50 33.69
N GLN A 86 16.77 -15.82 33.94
CA GLN A 86 16.86 -16.37 35.30
C GLN A 86 18.21 -16.08 35.96
N ARG A 87 19.33 -16.21 35.22
CA ARG A 87 20.66 -15.85 35.73
C ARG A 87 20.74 -14.39 36.13
N ASN A 88 20.26 -13.48 35.28
CA ASN A 88 20.27 -12.05 35.57
C ASN A 88 19.41 -11.71 36.79
N LEU A 89 18.22 -12.31 36.92
CA LEU A 89 17.38 -12.12 38.11
C LEU A 89 18.03 -12.65 39.39
N ASN A 90 18.73 -13.79 39.32
CA ASN A 90 19.46 -14.33 40.47
C ASN A 90 20.62 -13.42 40.90
N VAL A 91 21.35 -12.84 39.94
CA VAL A 91 22.40 -11.85 40.24
C VAL A 91 21.81 -10.61 40.91
N LEU A 92 20.68 -10.11 40.40
CA LEU A 92 19.97 -8.98 41.00
C LEU A 92 19.44 -9.27 42.40
N ALA A 93 18.97 -10.50 42.66
CA ALA A 93 18.53 -10.92 43.99
C ALA A 93 19.68 -10.93 45.01
N VAL A 94 20.88 -11.32 44.59
CA VAL A 94 22.10 -11.26 45.41
C VAL A 94 22.50 -9.81 45.68
N GLU A 95 22.48 -8.95 44.65
CA GLU A 95 22.81 -7.53 44.78
C GLU A 95 21.82 -6.78 45.69
N ALA A 96 20.53 -7.09 45.58
CA ALA A 96 19.47 -6.54 46.42
C ALA A 96 19.47 -7.09 47.86
N ARG A 97 20.44 -7.96 48.22
CA ARG A 97 20.52 -8.65 49.52
C ARG A 97 19.21 -9.38 49.87
N ARG A 98 18.54 -9.95 48.86
CA ARG A 98 17.32 -10.76 48.96
C ARG A 98 17.62 -12.20 48.50
N PRO A 99 18.41 -12.97 49.29
CA PRO A 99 18.82 -14.32 48.91
C PRO A 99 17.64 -15.32 48.90
N ASP A 100 16.51 -14.94 49.50
CA ASP A 100 15.25 -15.67 49.49
C ASP A 100 14.59 -15.75 48.11
N MET A 101 14.96 -14.85 47.19
CA MET A 101 14.36 -14.74 45.86
C MET A 101 15.17 -15.46 44.76
N ILE A 102 16.24 -16.18 45.13
CA ILE A 102 17.09 -16.92 44.19
C ILE A 102 16.35 -18.18 43.73
N VAL A 103 16.15 -18.31 42.42
CA VAL A 103 15.46 -19.46 41.82
C VAL A 103 16.47 -20.43 41.20
N PRO A 104 16.41 -21.74 41.52
CA PRO A 104 17.31 -22.73 40.92
C PRO A 104 17.05 -22.85 39.42
N ILE A 105 18.13 -22.73 38.63
CA ILE A 105 18.10 -22.90 37.18
C ILE A 105 17.99 -24.39 36.90
N ARG A 106 16.81 -24.88 36.53
CA ARG A 106 16.67 -26.23 36.00
C ARG A 106 17.06 -26.18 34.53
N GLU A 107 18.13 -26.88 34.17
CA GLU A 107 18.42 -27.18 32.79
C GLU A 107 17.25 -27.99 32.24
N SER A 108 16.45 -27.38 31.37
CA SER A 108 15.36 -28.07 30.69
C SER A 108 15.98 -28.93 29.59
N ASN A 109 16.49 -30.10 29.96
CA ASN A 109 16.78 -31.18 29.03
C ASN A 109 15.47 -31.89 28.68
N ALA A 110 14.75 -31.36 27.68
CA ALA A 110 13.74 -32.04 26.86
C ALA A 110 13.32 -31.12 25.71
#